data_AF-A0A1Y4DM25-F1
#
_entry.id   AF-A0A1Y4DM25-F1
#
_cell.length_a   1.000
_cell.length_b   1.000
_cell.length_c   1.000
_cell.angle_alpha   90.00
_cell.angle_beta   90.00
_cell.angle_gamma   90.00
#
_symmetry.space_group_name_H-M   'P 1'
#
loop_
_entity.id
_entity.type
_entity.pdbx_description
1 polymer ?
#
loop_
_entity_poly.entity_id
_entity_poly.type
_entity_poly.pdbx_seq_one_letter_code
_entity_poly.pdbx_strand_id
1 'polypeptide(L)'
;MKKGFTLLELLVTVIIVAILSSVAVMYYGRFIERMRIAEADTAIGSAILSQERVFIKFQRYTPYWHQLDAGPLAVRTPKENNDFANGKLNTIYYTRGGMLSGKPKSGFAISFETDATGRWFAVARRVGDDTYTYRIVRPFDDTKSTCVPDWGNEKDLAICVDYMGVADAAQLSPDPMVPKVEGN
;
A
#
# COMPACT_ATOMS: atom_id res chain seq x y z
N MET A 1 4.01 35.61 45.48
CA MET A 1 2.62 35.11 45.53
C MET A 1 2.42 34.14 44.37
N LYS A 2 2.19 32.85 44.62
CA LYS A 2 1.90 31.87 43.57
C LYS A 2 0.40 31.96 43.24
N LYS A 3 0.06 32.40 42.02
CA LYS A 3 -1.32 32.33 41.51
C LYS A 3 -1.66 30.85 41.30
N GLY A 4 -2.65 30.34 42.04
CA GLY A 4 -3.18 29.00 41.83
C GLY A 4 -4.15 29.00 40.65
N PHE A 5 -4.13 27.94 39.84
CA PHE A 5 -5.11 27.71 38.77
C PHE A 5 -6.51 27.55 39.37
N THR A 6 -7.52 28.12 38.72
CA THR A 6 -8.91 27.96 39.16
C THR A 6 -9.50 26.65 38.64
N LEU A 7 -10.42 26.04 39.40
CA LEU A 7 -11.10 24.80 38.99
C LEU A 7 -11.93 25.01 37.72
N LEU A 8 -12.49 26.22 37.52
CA LEU A 8 -13.25 26.59 36.34
C LEU A 8 -12.36 26.59 35.08
N GLU A 9 -11.16 27.14 35.17
CA GLU A 9 -10.21 27.21 34.06
C GLU A 9 -9.80 25.81 33.59
N LEU A 10 -9.58 24.91 34.54
CA LEU A 10 -9.29 23.50 34.22
C LEU A 10 -10.52 22.80 33.61
N LEU A 11 -11.72 23.05 34.12
CA LEU A 11 -12.96 22.47 33.61
C LEU A 11 -13.26 22.89 32.17
N VAL A 12 -13.17 24.19 31.85
CA VAL A 12 -13.39 24.68 30.49
C VAL A 12 -12.34 24.12 29.54
N THR A 13 -11.08 24.04 29.97
CA THR A 13 -10.00 23.49 29.14
C THR A 13 -10.25 22.02 28.79
N VAL A 14 -10.66 21.20 29.76
CA VAL A 14 -10.95 19.77 29.52
C VAL A 14 -12.14 19.60 28.58
N ILE A 15 -13.19 20.43 28.72
CA ILE A 15 -14.36 20.38 27.82
C ILE A 15 -13.96 20.74 26.39
N ILE A 16 -13.16 21.80 26.19
CA ILE A 16 -12.70 22.20 24.86
C ILE A 16 -11.86 21.08 24.21
N VAL A 17 -10.92 20.51 24.96
CA VAL A 17 -10.09 19.40 24.46
C VAL A 17 -10.93 18.18 24.11
N ALA A 18 -11.94 17.84 24.93
CA ALA A 18 -12.83 16.71 24.66
C ALA A 18 -13.60 16.87 23.32
N ILE A 19 -14.13 18.07 23.04
CA ILE A 19 -14.85 18.35 21.79
C ILE A 19 -13.89 18.26 20.58
N LEU A 20 -12.73 18.90 20.68
CA LEU A 20 -11.75 18.92 19.58
C LEU A 20 -11.21 17.51 19.27
N SER A 21 -10.93 16.70 20.30
CA SER A 21 -10.46 15.33 20.12
C SER A 21 -11.48 14.44 19.43
N SER A 22 -12.78 14.60 19.72
CA SER A 22 -13.83 13.80 19.09
C SER A 22 -13.90 13.99 17.57
N VAL A 23 -13.81 15.24 17.09
CA VAL A 23 -13.86 15.55 15.65
C VAL A 23 -12.57 15.12 14.95
N ALA A 24 -11.41 15.31 15.60
CA ALA A 24 -10.11 14.98 15.00
C ALA A 24 -9.98 13.50 14.60
N VAL A 25 -10.52 12.57 15.41
CA VAL A 25 -10.43 11.12 15.15
C VAL A 25 -11.10 10.74 13.82
N MET A 26 -12.22 11.37 13.46
CA MET A 26 -12.93 11.04 12.22
C MET A 26 -12.15 11.43 10.96
N TYR A 27 -11.37 12.52 11.01
CA TYR A 27 -10.61 13.00 9.84
C TYR A 27 -9.30 12.24 9.61
N TYR A 28 -8.75 11.56 10.63
CA TYR A 28 -7.43 10.94 10.56
C TYR A 28 -7.34 9.71 9.63
N GLY A 29 -8.46 9.02 9.37
CA GLY A 29 -8.46 7.76 8.60
C GLY A 29 -7.86 7.90 7.20
N ARG A 30 -8.29 8.90 6.42
CA ARG A 30 -7.78 9.13 5.06
C ARG A 30 -6.29 9.50 5.06
N PHE A 31 -5.85 10.25 6.05
CA PHE A 31 -4.43 10.61 6.20
C PHE A 31 -3.58 9.35 6.43
N ILE A 32 -4.02 8.45 7.31
CA ILE A 32 -3.31 7.18 7.56
C ILE A 32 -3.23 6.33 6.28
N GLU A 33 -4.29 6.26 5.49
CA GLU A 33 -4.28 5.55 4.21
C GLU A 33 -3.29 6.17 3.22
N ARG A 34 -3.27 7.50 3.06
CA ARG A 34 -2.25 8.17 2.21
C ARG A 34 -0.82 7.85 2.65
N MET A 35 -0.57 7.80 3.96
CA MET A 35 0.75 7.42 4.48
C MET A 35 1.11 5.97 4.15
N ARG A 36 0.14 5.04 4.23
CA ARG A 36 0.34 3.64 3.84
C ARG A 36 0.62 3.51 2.34
N ILE A 37 -0.07 4.29 1.51
CA ILE A 37 0.14 4.35 0.06
C ILE A 37 1.56 4.84 -0.25
N ALA A 38 2.00 5.93 0.37
CA ALA A 38 3.35 6.47 0.19
C ALA A 38 4.44 5.46 0.60
N GLU A 39 4.22 4.71 1.67
CA GLU A 39 5.08 3.60 2.09
C GLU A 39 5.16 2.51 1.01
N ALA A 40 4.01 2.11 0.46
CA ALA A 40 3.93 1.10 -0.59
C ALA A 40 4.60 1.57 -1.90
N ASP A 41 4.37 2.81 -2.34
CA ASP A 41 5.00 3.36 -3.54
C ASP A 41 6.52 3.41 -3.43
N THR A 42 7.02 3.78 -2.26
CA THR A 42 8.48 3.79 -1.98
C THR A 42 9.04 2.36 -2.04
N ALA A 43 8.33 1.39 -1.47
CA ALA A 43 8.73 -0.02 -1.48
C ALA A 43 8.67 -0.63 -2.90
N ILE A 44 7.64 -0.29 -3.68
CA ILE A 44 7.51 -0.70 -5.09
C ILE A 44 8.67 -0.12 -5.91
N GLY A 45 8.93 1.18 -5.79
CA GLY A 45 9.99 1.86 -6.55
C GLY A 45 11.36 1.25 -6.29
N SER A 46 11.72 1.01 -5.02
CA SER A 46 13.00 0.38 -4.68
C SER A 46 13.09 -1.07 -5.14
N ALA A 47 11.96 -1.81 -5.10
CA ALA A 47 11.88 -3.17 -5.59
C ALA A 47 12.08 -3.26 -7.11
N ILE A 48 11.43 -2.39 -7.90
CA ILE A 48 11.60 -2.35 -9.36
C ILE A 48 13.06 -2.05 -9.74
N LEU A 49 13.70 -1.08 -9.09
CA LEU A 49 15.12 -0.80 -9.32
C LEU A 49 16.02 -2.01 -9.00
N SER A 50 15.66 -2.81 -8.00
CA SER A 50 16.35 -4.06 -7.68
C SER A 50 16.11 -5.14 -8.73
N GLN A 51 14.87 -5.23 -9.24
CA GLN A 51 14.49 -6.13 -10.32
C GLN A 51 15.27 -5.86 -11.60
N GLU A 52 15.50 -4.58 -11.95
CA GLU A 52 16.34 -4.23 -13.10
C GLU A 52 17.79 -4.72 -12.94
N ARG A 53 18.36 -4.61 -11.74
CA ARG A 53 19.71 -5.15 -11.47
C ARG A 53 19.75 -6.68 -11.56
N VAL A 54 18.69 -7.36 -11.09
CA VAL A 54 18.53 -8.82 -11.27
C VAL A 54 18.45 -9.17 -12.75
N PHE A 55 17.70 -8.39 -13.54
CA PHE A 55 17.57 -8.59 -14.98
C PHE A 55 18.92 -8.41 -15.69
N ILE A 56 19.72 -7.39 -15.35
CA ILE A 56 21.06 -7.22 -15.92
C ILE A 56 21.93 -8.47 -15.66
N LYS A 57 21.84 -9.05 -14.46
CA LYS A 57 22.67 -10.20 -14.04
C LYS A 57 22.21 -11.54 -14.65
N PHE A 58 20.91 -11.77 -14.76
CA PHE A 58 20.35 -13.09 -15.08
C PHE A 58 19.47 -13.11 -16.34
N GLN A 59 19.28 -11.96 -16.99
CA GLN A 59 18.40 -11.76 -18.15
C GLN A 59 16.94 -12.18 -17.89
N ARG A 60 16.52 -12.13 -16.62
CA ARG A 60 15.15 -12.44 -16.19
C ARG A 60 14.82 -11.70 -14.90
N TYR A 61 13.57 -11.31 -14.76
CA TYR A 61 13.01 -10.87 -13.48
C TYR A 61 12.69 -12.06 -12.58
N THR A 62 12.38 -11.77 -11.32
CA THR A 62 12.10 -12.79 -10.31
C THR A 62 10.85 -12.48 -9.51
N PRO A 63 9.98 -13.47 -9.21
CA PRO A 63 8.88 -13.26 -8.29
C PRO A 63 9.33 -13.25 -6.81
N TYR A 64 10.61 -13.53 -6.54
CA TYR A 64 11.10 -13.80 -5.19
C TYR A 64 11.77 -12.59 -4.54
N TRP A 65 11.22 -12.11 -3.43
CA TRP A 65 11.75 -10.93 -2.70
C TRP A 65 13.17 -11.13 -2.17
N HIS A 66 13.52 -12.34 -1.74
CA HIS A 66 14.85 -12.65 -1.21
C HIS A 66 15.97 -12.61 -2.26
N GLN A 67 15.63 -12.54 -3.55
CA GLN A 67 16.60 -12.41 -4.64
C GLN A 67 16.89 -10.94 -4.99
N LEU A 68 16.15 -10.00 -4.39
CA LEU A 68 16.36 -8.57 -4.56
C LEU A 68 17.43 -8.08 -3.59
N ASP A 69 18.37 -7.28 -4.08
CA ASP A 69 19.46 -6.71 -3.29
C ASP A 69 18.99 -5.56 -2.38
N ALA A 70 17.98 -4.78 -2.78
CA ALA A 70 17.40 -3.70 -1.98
C ALA A 70 16.00 -4.00 -1.42
N GLY A 71 15.70 -5.27 -1.10
CA GLY A 71 14.47 -5.65 -0.40
C GLY A 71 14.45 -5.27 1.09
N PRO A 72 13.26 -5.18 1.72
CA PRO A 72 13.12 -4.99 3.17
C PRO A 72 13.83 -6.10 3.96
N LEU A 73 14.51 -5.75 5.05
CA LEU A 73 15.27 -6.71 5.87
C LEU A 73 14.42 -7.92 6.33
N ALA A 74 13.14 -7.68 6.62
CA ALA A 74 12.19 -8.70 7.04
C ALA A 74 12.00 -9.84 6.02
N VAL A 75 12.26 -9.59 4.73
CA VAL A 75 12.07 -10.54 3.64
C VAL A 75 13.34 -10.80 2.83
N ARG A 76 14.53 -10.39 3.31
CA ARG A 76 15.80 -10.73 2.63
C ARG A 76 16.17 -12.20 2.76
N THR A 77 15.74 -12.85 3.85
CA THR A 77 16.04 -14.26 4.08
C THR A 77 14.74 -15.07 4.01
N PRO A 78 14.66 -16.08 3.13
CA PRO A 78 13.48 -16.93 3.06
C PRO A 78 13.38 -17.79 4.32
N LYS A 79 12.22 -17.71 5.00
CA LYS A 79 11.89 -18.46 6.21
C LYS A 79 10.49 -19.05 6.04
N GLU A 80 10.30 -20.27 6.53
CA GLU A 80 9.01 -20.98 6.43
C GLU A 80 7.90 -20.24 7.21
N ASN A 81 8.21 -19.79 8.42
CA ASN A 81 7.30 -19.02 9.27
C ASN A 81 7.78 -17.57 9.37
N ASN A 82 7.44 -16.75 8.36
CA ASN A 82 7.75 -15.32 8.35
C ASN A 82 6.45 -14.51 8.49
N ASP A 83 6.42 -13.57 9.44
CA ASP A 83 5.25 -12.69 9.63
C ASP A 83 5.05 -11.71 8.47
N PHE A 84 6.14 -11.38 7.76
CA PHE A 84 6.18 -10.40 6.68
C PHE A 84 6.18 -11.01 5.28
N ALA A 85 6.11 -12.34 5.15
CA ALA A 85 6.09 -13.01 3.86
C ALA A 85 5.12 -14.19 3.84
N ASN A 86 4.73 -14.63 2.64
CA ASN A 86 3.88 -15.81 2.44
C ASN A 86 4.60 -17.16 2.61
N GLY A 87 5.64 -17.21 3.46
CA GLY A 87 6.43 -18.40 3.75
C GLY A 87 7.73 -18.50 2.97
N LYS A 88 8.24 -19.75 2.79
CA LYS A 88 9.61 -20.02 2.32
C LYS A 88 9.90 -19.49 0.91
N LEU A 89 8.91 -19.51 0.02
CA LEU A 89 9.08 -18.98 -1.33
C LEU A 89 9.26 -17.46 -1.33
N ASN A 90 8.60 -16.75 -0.40
CA ASN A 90 8.74 -15.32 -0.20
C ASN A 90 8.49 -14.52 -1.49
N THR A 91 7.30 -14.71 -2.05
CA THR A 91 6.82 -14.04 -3.28
C THR A 91 5.89 -12.86 -2.98
N ILE A 92 5.38 -12.77 -1.75
CA ILE A 92 4.55 -11.67 -1.28
C ILE A 92 5.21 -11.07 -0.05
N TYR A 93 5.41 -9.75 -0.04
CA TYR A 93 5.86 -8.98 1.11
C TYR A 93 4.69 -8.23 1.75
N TYR A 94 4.47 -8.43 3.05
CA TYR A 94 3.43 -7.73 3.81
C TYR A 94 4.05 -6.59 4.60
N THR A 95 3.73 -5.33 4.26
CA THR A 95 4.39 -4.14 4.84
C THR A 95 4.22 -4.05 6.37
N ARG A 96 3.13 -4.60 6.91
CA ARG A 96 2.83 -4.59 8.35
C ARG A 96 2.84 -5.97 9.00
N GLY A 97 3.21 -7.01 8.26
CA GLY A 97 3.18 -8.39 8.73
C GLY A 97 1.77 -8.92 9.04
N GLY A 98 1.65 -9.80 10.04
CA GLY A 98 0.40 -10.47 10.44
C GLY A 98 0.21 -11.88 9.90
N MET A 99 1.10 -12.38 9.04
CA MET A 99 0.94 -13.70 8.43
C MET A 99 0.98 -14.85 9.45
N LEU A 100 1.75 -14.72 10.53
CA LEU A 100 1.79 -15.76 11.56
C LEU A 100 0.50 -15.84 12.38
N SER A 101 -0.27 -14.74 12.43
CA SER A 101 -1.56 -14.69 13.11
C SER A 101 -2.72 -15.15 12.24
N GLY A 102 -2.46 -15.59 11.00
CA GLY A 102 -3.46 -16.04 10.04
C GLY A 102 -4.21 -14.93 9.32
N LYS A 103 -4.00 -13.66 9.70
CA LYS A 103 -4.57 -12.48 9.02
C LYS A 103 -3.54 -11.37 8.91
N PRO A 104 -3.24 -10.87 7.69
CA PRO A 104 -2.32 -9.76 7.52
C PRO A 104 -2.82 -8.53 8.28
N LYS A 105 -1.90 -7.76 8.86
CA LYS A 105 -2.22 -6.48 9.49
C LYS A 105 -2.54 -5.43 8.43
N SER A 106 -3.28 -4.40 8.84
CA SER A 106 -3.72 -3.29 8.01
C SER A 106 -2.54 -2.55 7.33
N GLY A 107 -2.27 -2.92 6.08
CA GLY A 107 -1.15 -2.47 5.24
C GLY A 107 -1.28 -2.94 3.80
N PHE A 108 -0.15 -3.25 3.17
CA PHE A 108 -0.09 -3.72 1.78
C PHE A 108 0.60 -5.08 1.66
N ALA A 109 0.09 -5.91 0.77
CA ALA A 109 0.74 -7.11 0.27
C ALA A 109 1.31 -6.81 -1.12
N ILE A 110 2.64 -6.80 -1.23
CA ILE A 110 3.37 -6.44 -2.44
C ILE A 110 3.92 -7.71 -3.11
N SER A 111 3.55 -7.91 -4.36
CA SER A 111 3.98 -9.03 -5.21
C SER A 111 4.47 -8.55 -6.56
N PHE A 112 5.22 -9.41 -7.24
CA PHE A 112 5.58 -9.22 -8.64
C PHE A 112 4.77 -10.18 -9.49
N GLU A 113 4.08 -9.63 -10.47
CA GLU A 113 3.13 -10.36 -11.31
C GLU A 113 3.36 -10.03 -12.77
N THR A 114 2.82 -10.89 -13.61
CA THR A 114 2.83 -10.75 -15.06
C THR A 114 1.42 -10.76 -15.59
N ASP A 115 1.16 -9.94 -16.61
CA ASP A 115 -0.08 -10.04 -17.37
C ASP A 115 -0.06 -11.20 -18.39
N ALA A 116 -1.12 -11.33 -19.19
CA ALA A 116 -1.23 -12.33 -20.23
C ALA A 116 -0.17 -12.19 -21.35
N THR A 117 0.46 -11.02 -21.48
CA THR A 117 1.52 -10.75 -22.47
C THR A 117 2.92 -11.02 -21.93
N GLY A 118 3.05 -11.33 -20.63
CA GLY A 118 4.33 -11.52 -19.95
C GLY A 118 4.99 -10.22 -19.49
N ARG A 119 4.28 -9.08 -19.54
CA ARG A 119 4.78 -7.81 -19.02
C ARG A 119 4.78 -7.85 -17.50
N TRP A 120 5.84 -7.35 -16.87
CA TRP A 120 6.02 -7.41 -15.42
C TRP A 120 5.49 -6.17 -14.71
N PHE A 121 4.86 -6.40 -13.56
CA PHE A 121 4.27 -5.39 -12.70
C PHE A 121 4.63 -5.63 -11.24
N ALA A 122 4.82 -4.55 -10.49
CA ALA A 122 4.77 -4.57 -9.05
C ALA A 122 3.33 -4.23 -8.64
N VAL A 123 2.73 -5.09 -7.82
CA VAL A 123 1.34 -4.97 -7.38
C VAL A 123 1.32 -4.90 -5.87
N ALA A 124 0.92 -3.75 -5.30
CA ALA A 124 0.64 -3.60 -3.89
C ALA A 124 -0.87 -3.66 -3.66
N ARG A 125 -1.36 -4.78 -3.11
CA ARG A 125 -2.77 -4.94 -2.74
C ARG A 125 -3.00 -4.51 -1.31
N ARG A 126 -4.07 -3.75 -1.06
CA ARG A 126 -4.46 -3.37 0.28
C ARG A 126 -5.00 -4.59 1.04
N VAL A 127 -4.53 -4.82 2.27
CA VAL A 127 -4.89 -5.99 3.10
C VAL A 127 -5.12 -5.64 4.57
N GLY A 128 -5.99 -6.36 5.28
CA GLY A 128 -6.13 -6.28 6.74
C GLY A 128 -7.57 -6.22 7.22
N ASP A 129 -8.13 -5.02 7.33
CA ASP A 129 -9.46 -4.80 7.92
C ASP A 129 -10.61 -4.89 6.89
N ASP A 130 -10.34 -5.37 5.68
CA ASP A 130 -11.24 -5.50 4.51
C ASP A 130 -12.06 -4.24 4.13
N THR A 131 -11.78 -3.12 4.79
CA THR A 131 -12.42 -1.83 4.55
C THR A 131 -12.01 -1.24 3.20
N TYR A 132 -10.80 -1.57 2.77
CA TYR A 132 -10.19 -1.14 1.54
C TYR A 132 -9.62 -2.34 0.81
N THR A 133 -9.89 -2.41 -0.49
CA THR A 133 -9.59 -3.56 -1.36
C THR A 133 -8.86 -3.15 -2.63
N TYR A 134 -8.55 -1.85 -2.78
CA TYR A 134 -7.81 -1.31 -3.91
C TYR A 134 -6.39 -1.88 -4.00
N ARG A 135 -5.80 -1.74 -5.18
CA ARG A 135 -4.39 -2.05 -5.41
C ARG A 135 -3.69 -0.95 -6.16
N ILE A 136 -2.41 -0.79 -5.87
CA ILE A 136 -1.51 0.08 -6.62
C ILE A 136 -0.68 -0.81 -7.52
N VAL A 137 -0.69 -0.51 -8.81
CA VAL A 137 -0.01 -1.28 -9.83
C VAL A 137 0.97 -0.39 -10.54
N ARG A 138 2.22 -0.84 -10.61
CA ARG A 138 3.26 -0.14 -11.38
C ARG A 138 3.94 -1.11 -12.34
N PRO A 139 3.89 -0.85 -13.65
CA PRO A 139 4.68 -1.59 -14.62
C PRO A 139 6.18 -1.39 -14.37
N PHE A 140 7.01 -2.40 -14.67
CA PHE A 140 8.47 -2.26 -14.51
C PHE A 140 9.08 -1.29 -15.52
N ASP A 141 8.46 -1.16 -16.69
CA ASP A 141 8.86 -0.28 -17.79
C ASP A 141 8.29 1.15 -17.67
N ASP A 142 7.58 1.46 -16.58
CA ASP A 142 7.02 2.79 -16.33
C ASP A 142 7.39 3.32 -14.93
N THR A 143 7.42 4.65 -14.83
CA THR A 143 7.61 5.37 -13.58
C THR A 143 6.31 5.64 -12.83
N LYS A 144 5.17 5.58 -13.54
CA LYS A 144 3.86 5.90 -12.97
C LYS A 144 3.18 4.67 -12.37
N SER A 145 2.78 4.82 -11.10
CA SER A 145 1.86 3.90 -10.43
C SER A 145 0.41 4.25 -10.80
N THR A 146 -0.44 3.25 -10.92
CA THR A 146 -1.89 3.38 -11.14
C THR A 146 -2.65 2.77 -9.97
N CYS A 147 -3.58 3.51 -9.37
CA CYS A 147 -4.50 2.96 -8.38
C CYS A 147 -5.70 2.34 -9.07
N VAL A 148 -5.94 1.06 -8.79
CA VAL A 148 -7.07 0.30 -9.32
C VAL A 148 -8.01 -0.03 -8.15
N PRO A 149 -9.21 0.56 -8.10
CA PRO A 149 -10.18 0.29 -7.04
C PRO A 149 -10.94 -1.01 -7.29
N ASP A 150 -11.56 -1.56 -6.25
CA ASP A 150 -12.74 -2.40 -6.44
C ASP A 150 -13.93 -1.48 -6.73
N TRP A 151 -14.54 -1.62 -7.92
CA TRP A 151 -15.66 -0.78 -8.37
C TRP A 151 -16.91 -0.94 -7.49
N GLY A 152 -17.03 -2.02 -6.73
CA GLY A 152 -18.09 -2.21 -5.74
C GLY A 152 -17.85 -1.47 -4.41
N ASN A 153 -16.67 -0.90 -4.19
CA ASN A 153 -16.27 -0.27 -2.94
C ASN A 153 -16.08 1.25 -3.09
N GLU A 154 -17.05 2.04 -2.61
CA GLU A 154 -16.99 3.51 -2.66
C GLU A 154 -15.77 4.10 -1.95
N LYS A 155 -15.24 3.43 -0.91
CA LYS A 155 -14.05 3.90 -0.21
C LYS A 155 -12.80 3.74 -1.07
N ASP A 156 -12.72 2.68 -1.85
CA ASP A 156 -11.63 2.47 -2.80
C ASP A 156 -11.67 3.50 -3.92
N LEU A 157 -12.86 3.77 -4.47
CA LEU A 157 -13.06 4.80 -5.48
C LEU A 157 -12.58 6.17 -4.97
N ALA A 158 -12.99 6.56 -3.76
CA ALA A 158 -12.56 7.83 -3.16
C ALA A 158 -11.04 7.92 -2.97
N ILE A 159 -10.38 6.82 -2.61
CA ILE A 159 -8.92 6.77 -2.46
C ILE A 159 -8.22 6.84 -3.81
N CYS A 160 -8.66 6.09 -4.82
CA CYS A 160 -8.02 6.11 -6.13
C CYS A 160 -8.23 7.43 -6.87
N VAL A 161 -9.40 8.06 -6.75
CA VAL A 161 -9.66 9.40 -7.31
C VAL A 161 -8.69 10.42 -6.73
N ASP A 162 -8.52 10.40 -5.42
CA ASP A 162 -7.60 11.26 -4.69
C ASP A 162 -6.13 10.99 -5.05
N TYR A 163 -5.74 9.71 -5.11
CA TYR A 163 -4.38 9.30 -5.46
C TYR A 163 -4.01 9.67 -6.90
N MET A 164 -4.90 9.45 -7.85
CA MET A 164 -4.68 9.75 -9.26
C MET A 164 -4.84 11.25 -9.57
N GLY A 165 -5.36 12.04 -8.61
CA GLY A 165 -5.59 13.48 -8.78
C GLY A 165 -6.67 13.81 -9.81
N VAL A 166 -7.66 12.94 -9.97
CA VAL A 166 -8.80 13.13 -10.89
C VAL A 166 -10.03 13.66 -10.15
N ALA A 167 -11.01 14.20 -10.88
CA ALA A 167 -12.21 14.77 -10.26
C ALA A 167 -13.28 13.72 -9.95
N ASP A 168 -13.36 12.67 -10.76
CA ASP A 168 -14.40 11.64 -10.69
C ASP A 168 -13.83 10.25 -10.98
N ALA A 169 -14.48 9.20 -10.46
CA ALA A 169 -14.14 7.81 -10.69
C ALA A 169 -14.19 7.43 -12.18
N ALA A 170 -15.05 8.05 -12.99
CA ALA A 170 -15.13 7.83 -14.43
C ALA A 170 -13.84 8.23 -15.19
N GLN A 171 -13.00 9.07 -14.57
CA GLN A 171 -11.74 9.52 -15.15
C GLN A 171 -10.54 8.65 -14.73
N LEU A 172 -10.76 7.62 -13.91
CA LEU A 172 -9.70 6.71 -13.51
C LEU A 172 -9.17 5.93 -14.71
N SER A 173 -7.84 5.83 -14.79
CA SER A 173 -7.19 4.99 -15.79
C SER A 173 -7.64 3.53 -15.64
N PRO A 174 -7.84 2.81 -16.76
CA PRO A 174 -8.14 1.38 -16.71
C PRO A 174 -6.96 0.63 -16.09
N ASP A 175 -7.23 -0.57 -15.59
CA ASP A 175 -6.21 -1.44 -15.01
C ASP A 175 -5.11 -1.75 -16.05
N PRO A 176 -3.84 -1.36 -15.78
CA PRO A 176 -2.75 -1.58 -16.73
C PRO A 176 -2.37 -3.05 -16.90
N MET A 177 -2.84 -3.95 -16.02
CA MET A 177 -2.63 -5.40 -16.15
C MET A 177 -3.60 -6.08 -17.09
N VAL A 178 -4.71 -5.43 -17.45
CA VAL A 178 -5.64 -5.95 -18.45
C VAL A 178 -5.15 -5.49 -19.83
N PRO A 179 -4.74 -6.41 -20.73
CA PRO A 179 -4.32 -6.03 -22.06
C PRO A 179 -5.45 -5.23 -22.74
N LYS A 180 -5.10 -4.12 -23.39
CA LYS A 180 -6.07 -3.42 -24.23
C LYS A 180 -6.49 -4.40 -25.31
N VAL A 181 -7.75 -4.79 -25.32
CA VAL A 181 -8.33 -5.46 -26.47
C VAL A 181 -8.35 -4.41 -27.57
N GLU A 182 -7.37 -4.43 -28.47
CA GLU A 182 -7.44 -3.67 -29.71
C GLU A 182 -8.65 -4.21 -30.47
N GLY A 183 -9.77 -3.49 -30.36
CA GLY A 183 -10.97 -3.77 -31.15
C GLY A 183 -10.70 -3.44 -32.60
N ASN A 184 -10.97 -4.40 -33.48
CA ASN A 184 -11.24 -4.17 -34.91
C ASN A 184 -12.36 -3.15 -35.11
#